data_AF-A0A7J5X149-F1
#
_entry.id   AF-A0A7J5X149-F1
#
_cell.length_a   1.000
_cell.length_b   1.000
_cell.length_c   1.000
_cell.angle_alpha   90.00
_cell.angle_beta   90.00
_cell.angle_gamma   90.00
#
_symmetry.space_group_name_H-M   'P 1'
#
loop_
_entity.id
_entity.type
_entity.pdbx_description
1 polymer ?
#
loop_
_entity_poly.entity_id
_entity_poly.type
_entity_poly.pdbx_seq_one_letter_code
_entity_poly.pdbx_strand_id
1 'polypeptide(L)'
;MTADRRPHTRHARTSARLGSRYPTGWEVTSEDVECILLKLPPDVTRVTASMRLALQAEFGGWELSRVRLYSDGTRKVLLKRRRPPRGARELDEDRSTDHDPRSAQAC
;
A
#
# COMPACT_ATOMS: atom_id res chain seq x y z
N MET A 1 11.54 18.59 32.47
CA MET A 1 12.22 17.92 31.34
C MET A 1 11.17 17.17 30.54
N THR A 2 10.52 17.87 29.61
CA THR A 2 9.41 17.35 28.79
C THR A 2 10.01 16.73 27.52
N ALA A 3 10.02 15.41 27.44
CA ALA A 3 10.50 14.71 26.25
C ALA A 3 9.48 14.80 25.12
N ASP A 4 9.96 15.32 24.01
CA ASP A 4 9.36 15.50 22.69
C ASP A 4 8.65 14.23 22.20
N ARG A 5 7.32 14.29 22.11
CA ARG A 5 6.49 13.23 21.52
C ARG A 5 6.51 13.40 20.01
N ARG A 6 7.48 12.76 19.35
CA ARG A 6 7.59 12.73 17.89
C ARG A 6 6.24 12.32 17.27
N PRO A 7 5.70 13.09 16.30
CA PRO A 7 4.47 12.70 15.63
C PRO A 7 4.75 11.48 14.75
N HIS A 8 4.14 10.37 15.14
CA HIS A 8 3.93 9.19 14.31
C HIS A 8 3.42 9.64 12.94
N THR A 9 4.16 9.29 11.89
CA THR A 9 3.78 9.53 10.51
C THR A 9 2.45 8.83 10.26
N ARG A 10 1.41 9.66 10.23
CA ARG A 10 0.02 9.29 9.98
C ARG A 10 -0.05 8.52 8.67
N HIS A 11 -0.19 7.20 8.77
CA HIS A 11 -0.39 6.33 7.62
C HIS A 11 -1.45 6.93 6.71
N ALA A 12 -1.06 7.15 5.45
CA ALA A 12 -1.87 7.78 4.45
C ALA A 12 -3.22 7.07 4.40
N ARG A 13 -4.27 7.81 4.78
CA ARG A 13 -5.65 7.35 4.76
C ARG A 13 -5.95 6.82 3.37
N THR A 14 -6.01 5.51 3.25
CA THR A 14 -6.55 4.83 2.08
C THR A 14 -8.06 5.04 2.07
N SER A 15 -8.47 6.23 1.64
CA SER A 15 -9.87 6.52 1.40
C SER A 15 -9.91 7.61 0.34
N ALA A 16 -10.11 7.19 -0.90
CA ALA A 16 -11.24 7.67 -1.69
C ALA A 16 -11.75 9.06 -1.28
N ARG A 17 -10.97 10.12 -1.51
CA ARG A 17 -11.57 11.40 -1.90
C ARG A 17 -11.78 11.26 -3.40
N LEU A 18 -12.91 10.62 -3.73
CA LEU A 18 -13.40 10.34 -5.08
C LEU A 18 -13.53 11.64 -5.86
N GLY A 19 -12.42 12.14 -6.41
CA GLY A 19 -12.39 13.18 -7.42
C GLY A 19 -12.22 12.57 -8.82
N SER A 20 -12.27 13.43 -9.85
CA SER A 20 -12.06 13.19 -11.30
C SER A 20 -10.90 12.23 -11.70
N ARG A 21 -10.03 11.86 -10.76
CA ARG A 21 -8.90 10.94 -11.02
C ARG A 21 -9.37 9.53 -11.40
N TYR A 22 -10.40 8.99 -10.76
CA TYR A 22 -10.92 7.66 -11.10
C TYR A 22 -11.96 7.73 -12.22
N PRO A 23 -11.89 6.84 -13.23
CA PRO A 23 -12.97 6.74 -14.21
C PRO A 23 -14.29 6.38 -13.52
N THR A 24 -15.41 6.89 -14.04
CA THR A 24 -16.75 6.53 -13.58
C THR A 24 -16.94 5.01 -13.58
N GLY A 25 -17.51 4.49 -12.50
CA GLY A 25 -17.74 3.05 -12.28
C GLY A 25 -16.51 2.27 -11.79
N TRP A 26 -15.38 2.93 -11.49
CA TRP A 26 -14.20 2.30 -10.88
C TRP A 26 -14.14 2.46 -9.35
N GLU A 27 -15.26 2.83 -8.75
CA GLU A 27 -15.42 2.85 -7.30
C GLU A 27 -15.09 1.49 -6.70
N VAL A 28 -14.34 1.52 -5.60
CA VAL A 28 -14.04 0.33 -4.79
C VAL A 28 -14.69 0.55 -3.44
N THR A 29 -15.59 -0.35 -3.07
CA THR A 29 -16.45 -0.22 -1.90
C THR A 29 -15.90 -0.93 -0.66
N SER A 30 -15.00 -1.89 -0.84
CA SER A 30 -14.40 -2.67 0.26
C SER A 30 -13.26 -1.92 0.93
N GLU A 31 -13.28 -1.86 2.27
CA GLU A 31 -12.20 -1.24 3.04
C GLU A 31 -10.97 -2.14 3.23
N ASP A 32 -11.13 -3.44 3.00
CA ASP A 32 -10.08 -4.46 3.19
C ASP A 32 -9.07 -4.51 2.04
N VAL A 33 -9.24 -3.67 1.03
CA VAL A 33 -8.33 -3.60 -0.12
C VAL A 33 -7.72 -2.21 -0.24
N GLU A 34 -6.43 -2.21 -0.53
CA GLU A 34 -5.69 -1.06 -1.04
C GLU A 34 -5.88 -0.97 -2.55
N CYS A 35 -5.98 0.25 -3.07
CA CYS A 35 -6.16 0.50 -4.50
C CYS A 35 -5.24 1.64 -4.95
N ILE A 36 -4.54 1.43 -6.06
CA ILE A 36 -3.72 2.45 -6.72
C ILE A 36 -4.17 2.60 -8.16
N LEU A 37 -4.28 3.84 -8.61
CA LEU A 37 -4.53 4.18 -10.00
C LEU A 37 -3.25 4.68 -10.65
N LEU A 38 -2.78 3.97 -11.67
CA LEU A 38 -1.66 4.37 -12.50
C LEU A 38 -2.17 4.98 -13.81
N LYS A 39 -1.51 6.04 -14.26
CA LYS A 39 -1.67 6.59 -15.61
C LYS A 39 -0.43 6.22 -16.42
N LEU A 40 -0.62 5.47 -17.49
CA LEU A 40 0.42 5.12 -18.45
C LEU A 40 0.28 6.04 -19.67
N PRO A 41 1.31 6.84 -19.97
CA PRO A 41 1.39 7.60 -21.21
C PRO A 41 1.34 6.72 -22.48
N PRO A 42 1.03 7.30 -23.66
CA PRO A 42 0.97 6.57 -24.93
C PRO A 42 2.32 6.03 -25.41
N ASP A 43 3.43 6.70 -25.08
CA ASP A 43 4.80 6.29 -25.42
C ASP A 43 5.26 5.02 -24.69
N VAL A 44 4.61 4.68 -23.56
CA VAL A 44 4.91 3.45 -22.84
C VAL A 44 4.36 2.26 -23.63
N THR A 45 5.24 1.46 -24.23
CA THR A 45 4.78 0.29 -24.98
C THR A 45 4.03 -0.71 -24.11
N ARG A 46 3.20 -1.55 -24.74
CA ARG A 46 2.50 -2.64 -24.03
C ARG A 46 3.48 -3.58 -23.33
N VAL A 47 4.59 -3.92 -23.97
CA VAL A 47 5.61 -4.84 -23.42
C VAL A 47 6.22 -4.25 -22.14
N THR A 48 6.66 -2.99 -22.19
CA THR A 48 7.22 -2.30 -21.02
C THR A 48 6.21 -2.19 -19.89
N ALA A 49 4.95 -1.86 -20.21
CA ALA A 49 3.88 -1.82 -19.21
C ALA A 49 3.65 -3.20 -18.58
N SER A 50 3.51 -4.25 -19.39
CA SER A 50 3.29 -5.62 -18.90
C SER A 50 4.41 -6.07 -17.97
N MET A 51 5.67 -5.87 -18.35
CA MET A 51 6.81 -6.28 -17.53
C MET A 51 6.82 -5.57 -16.17
N ARG A 52 6.59 -4.24 -16.16
CA ARG A 52 6.55 -3.47 -14.90
C ARG A 52 5.38 -3.88 -14.01
N LEU A 53 4.20 -4.12 -14.60
CA LEU A 53 3.02 -4.55 -13.86
C LEU A 53 3.18 -5.96 -13.29
N ALA A 54 3.79 -6.88 -14.05
CA ALA A 54 4.11 -8.22 -13.57
C ALA A 54 5.03 -8.17 -12.36
N LEU A 55 6.13 -7.40 -12.41
CA LEU A 55 7.02 -7.25 -11.26
C LEU A 55 6.29 -6.72 -10.01
N GLN A 56 5.35 -5.78 -10.17
CA GLN A 56 4.54 -5.29 -9.05
C GLN A 56 3.58 -6.35 -8.51
N ALA A 57 3.07 -7.24 -9.35
CA ALA A 57 2.26 -8.37 -8.92
C ALA A 57 3.08 -9.40 -8.14
N GLU A 58 4.21 -9.83 -8.71
CA GLU A 58 5.05 -10.86 -8.11
C GLU A 58 5.69 -10.41 -6.80
N PHE A 59 6.24 -9.18 -6.77
CA PHE A 59 7.07 -8.72 -5.65
C PHE A 59 6.42 -7.63 -4.80
N GLY A 60 5.41 -6.93 -5.33
CA GLY A 60 4.69 -5.88 -4.60
C GLY A 60 3.34 -6.33 -4.03
N GLY A 61 2.89 -7.53 -4.40
CA GLY A 61 1.56 -8.06 -4.05
C GLY A 61 0.41 -7.29 -4.71
N TRP A 62 0.67 -6.57 -5.81
CA TRP A 62 -0.34 -5.78 -6.51
C TRP A 62 -0.97 -6.55 -7.66
N GLU A 63 -2.27 -6.77 -7.60
CA GLU A 63 -2.99 -7.44 -8.68
C GLU A 63 -3.63 -6.44 -9.63
N LEU A 64 -3.60 -6.76 -10.92
CA LEU A 64 -4.24 -5.97 -11.97
C LEU A 64 -5.76 -6.15 -11.88
N SER A 65 -6.51 -5.09 -11.57
CA SER A 65 -7.96 -5.18 -11.44
C SER A 65 -8.71 -4.71 -12.68
N ARG A 66 -8.36 -3.54 -13.24
CA ARG A 66 -9.03 -2.96 -14.41
C ARG A 66 -8.08 -2.12 -15.24
N VAL A 67 -8.32 -2.08 -16.55
CA VAL A 67 -7.57 -1.23 -17.50
C VAL A 67 -8.55 -0.52 -18.41
N ARG A 68 -8.30 0.76 -18.69
CA ARG A 68 -9.03 1.53 -19.72
C ARG A 68 -8.02 2.27 -20.58
N LEU A 69 -8.11 2.05 -21.89
CA LEU A 69 -7.41 2.81 -22.92
C LEU A 69 -8.30 3.98 -23.34
N TYR A 70 -7.70 5.16 -23.50
CA TYR A 70 -8.35 6.36 -23.99
C TYR A 70 -7.93 6.66 -25.44
N SER A 71 -8.69 7.51 -26.12
CA SER A 71 -8.45 7.90 -27.52
C SER A 71 -7.13 8.65 -27.73
N ASP A 72 -6.61 9.32 -26.71
CA ASP A 72 -5.28 9.96 -26.69
C ASP A 72 -4.13 8.95 -26.50
N GLY A 73 -4.45 7.64 -26.45
CA GLY A 73 -3.49 6.56 -26.22
C GLY A 73 -3.06 6.39 -24.77
N THR A 74 -3.51 7.25 -23.85
CA THR A 74 -3.24 7.06 -22.43
C THR A 74 -4.02 5.86 -21.90
N ARG A 75 -3.43 5.13 -20.96
CA ARG A 75 -4.11 4.05 -20.24
C ARG A 75 -4.20 4.39 -18.77
N LYS A 76 -5.37 4.17 -18.18
CA LYS A 76 -5.54 4.11 -16.74
C LYS A 76 -5.57 2.65 -16.31
N VAL A 77 -4.84 2.35 -15.24
CA VAL A 77 -4.70 1.00 -14.70
C VAL A 77 -5.01 1.03 -13.21
N LEU A 78 -5.97 0.22 -12.79
CA LEU A 78 -6.32 0.03 -11.40
C LEU A 78 -5.62 -1.21 -10.87
N LEU A 79 -4.78 -1.03 -9.85
CA LEU A 79 -4.15 -2.10 -9.08
C LEU A 79 -4.83 -2.24 -7.72
N LYS A 80 -4.94 -3.47 -7.23
CA LYS A 80 -5.52 -3.79 -5.93
C LYS A 80 -4.59 -4.71 -5.14
N ARG A 81 -4.61 -4.59 -3.82
CA ARG A 81 -3.94 -5.51 -2.90
C ARG A 81 -4.75 -5.64 -1.62
N ARG A 82 -4.76 -6.82 -1.00
CA ARG A 82 -5.40 -6.98 0.32
C ARG A 82 -4.63 -6.21 1.38
N ARG A 83 -5.35 -5.50 2.25
CA ARG A 83 -4.75 -4.94 3.46
C ARG A 83 -4.45 -6.08 4.43
N PRO A 84 -3.35 -5.98 5.18
CA PRO A 84 -3.23 -6.81 6.37
C PRO A 84 -4.42 -6.49 7.29
N PRO A 85 -5.03 -7.51 7.92
CA PRO A 85 -6.13 -7.28 8.85
C PRO A 85 -5.69 -6.28 9.92
N ARG A 86 -6.57 -5.34 10.26
CA ARG A 86 -6.35 -4.35 11.32
C ARG A 86 -6.19 -5.11 12.64
N GLY A 87 -4.94 -5.38 13.05
CA GLY A 87 -4.62 -6.19 14.23
C GLY A 87 -3.39 -7.10 14.05
N ALA A 88 -3.04 -7.47 12.82
CA ALA A 88 -1.85 -8.29 12.58
C ALA A 88 -0.52 -7.55 12.81
N ARG A 89 -0.52 -6.21 12.86
CA ARG A 89 0.68 -5.41 13.11
C ARG A 89 1.01 -5.19 14.59
N GLU A 90 0.10 -5.53 15.50
CA GLU A 90 0.22 -5.19 16.93
C GLU A 90 0.81 -6.34 17.76
N LEU A 91 0.85 -7.58 17.22
CA LEU A 91 1.27 -8.78 17.95
C LEU A 91 2.79 -9.04 17.97
N ASP A 92 3.60 -8.23 17.28
CA ASP A 92 5.05 -8.41 17.24
C ASP A 92 5.81 -7.59 18.32
N GLU A 93 5.13 -6.67 19.03
CA GLU A 93 5.78 -5.76 20.00
C GLU A 93 5.84 -6.31 21.45
N ASP A 94 5.14 -7.40 21.77
CA ASP A 94 5.04 -7.95 23.13
C ASP A 94 6.13 -8.98 23.50
N ARG A 95 7.12 -9.24 22.64
CA ARG A 95 8.22 -10.18 22.95
C ARG A 95 9.52 -9.50 23.42
N SER A 96 9.43 -8.29 23.97
CA SER A 96 10.62 -7.55 24.40
C SER A 96 10.43 -6.88 25.76
N THR A 97 10.16 -7.67 26.80
CA THR A 97 10.48 -7.29 28.18
C THR A 97 10.66 -8.53 29.07
N ASP A 98 11.77 -9.24 28.87
CA ASP A 98 12.41 -9.98 29.97
C ASP A 98 13.92 -9.97 29.75
N HIS A 99 14.53 -8.82 30.01
CA HIS A 99 15.96 -8.74 30.30
C HIS A 99 16.05 -8.31 31.76
N ASP A 100 16.04 -9.29 32.65
CA ASP A 100 16.33 -9.10 34.06
C ASP A 100 17.84 -8.82 34.23
N PRO A 101 18.27 -7.62 34.68
CA PRO A 101 19.68 -7.32 34.89
C PRO A 101 20.17 -7.69 36.31
N ARG A 102 19.40 -8.41 37.13
CA ARG A 102 19.70 -8.55 38.58
C ARG A 102 20.49 -9.77 39.04
N SER A 103 21.13 -10.56 38.19
CA SER A 103 21.87 -11.76 38.66
C SER A 103 23.40 -11.69 38.62
N ALA A 104 24.03 -10.54 38.39
CA ALA A 104 25.50 -10.42 38.40
C ALA A 104 26.03 -9.54 39.54
N GLN A 105 25.63 -9.83 40.78
CA GLN A 105 26.36 -9.45 41.98
C GLN A 105 26.38 -10.64 42.93
N ALA A 106 27.43 -11.46 42.87
CA ALA A 106 28.03 -12.19 43.99
C ALA A 106 29.09 -13.18 43.46
N CYS A 107 30.36 -12.86 43.69
CA CYS A 107 31.41 -13.69 44.30
C CYS A 107 32.75 -12.97 44.12
#